data_AF-A0A2Z4XY87-F1
#
_entry.id   AF-A0A2Z4XY87-F1
#
_cell.length_a   1.000
_cell.length_b   1.000
_cell.length_c   1.000
_cell.angle_alpha   90.00
_cell.angle_beta   90.00
_cell.angle_gamma   90.00
#
_symmetry.space_group_name_H-M   'P 1'
#
loop_
_entity.id
_entity.type
_entity.pdbx_description
1 polymer ?
#
loop_
_entity_poly.entity_id
_entity_poly.type
_entity_poly.pdbx_seq_one_letter_code
_entity_poly.pdbx_strand_id
1 'polypeptide(L)'
;MLRKILLVLLPICATISFAAEKDALPNGYWLQKDKDTNTNTSVIQAYNNKDGNLNAKIFVPLSNVDDNKVHAPMIYCKNCGKGSAYGNDYDYSSGKDKYQGMEFVWNAKNSDDNTKGTKGPLYKDGAVLNPHDGNYYHMKAQTIDSGQRVYVRAFWGFLGKDEYWERITPKEAKKIQKLCGLTKDNVYPYENKNGEVVNQKLFEECSTRDFVKKPL
;
A
#
# COMPACT_ATOMS: atom_id res chain seq x y z
N MET A 1 -15.74 -22.87 69.03
CA MET A 1 -14.40 -22.97 68.42
C MET A 1 -14.43 -22.27 67.06
N LEU A 2 -13.67 -21.19 66.89
CA LEU A 2 -13.74 -20.26 65.77
C LEU A 2 -13.10 -20.87 64.50
N ARG A 3 -13.88 -21.00 63.42
CA ARG A 3 -13.40 -21.44 62.09
C ARG A 3 -12.63 -20.27 61.44
N LYS A 4 -11.31 -20.37 61.31
CA LYS A 4 -10.47 -19.40 60.59
C LYS A 4 -10.77 -19.52 59.08
N ILE A 5 -11.41 -18.51 58.51
CA ILE A 5 -11.59 -18.37 57.05
C ILE A 5 -10.32 -17.71 56.50
N LEU A 6 -9.60 -18.43 55.65
CA LEU A 6 -8.43 -17.94 54.94
C LEU A 6 -8.91 -17.20 53.68
N LEU A 7 -8.82 -15.86 53.68
CA LEU A 7 -9.11 -15.03 52.50
C LEU A 7 -7.90 -15.07 51.56
N VAL A 8 -8.04 -15.76 50.43
CA VAL A 8 -7.06 -15.75 49.33
C VAL A 8 -7.35 -14.52 48.48
N LEU A 9 -6.51 -13.48 48.58
CA LEU A 9 -6.52 -12.35 47.66
C LEU A 9 -5.89 -12.79 46.33
N LEU A 10 -6.71 -13.03 45.30
CA LEU A 10 -6.23 -13.17 43.92
C LEU A 10 -5.87 -11.78 43.37
N PRO A 11 -4.64 -11.54 42.88
CA PRO A 11 -4.31 -10.32 42.19
C PRO A 11 -5.01 -10.32 40.83
N ILE A 12 -5.97 -9.41 40.64
CA ILE A 12 -6.62 -9.15 39.36
C ILE A 12 -5.56 -8.50 38.46
N CYS A 13 -4.89 -9.32 37.65
CA CYS A 13 -3.99 -8.85 36.60
C CYS A 13 -4.87 -8.19 35.51
N ALA A 14 -5.07 -6.88 35.61
CA ALA A 14 -5.71 -6.11 34.55
C ALA A 14 -4.78 -6.10 33.33
N THR A 15 -5.06 -6.98 32.36
CA THR A 15 -4.41 -6.94 31.05
C THR A 15 -4.89 -5.70 30.32
N ILE A 16 -4.07 -4.65 30.30
CA ILE A 16 -4.32 -3.45 29.49
C ILE A 16 -4.12 -3.86 28.02
N SER A 17 -5.21 -4.18 27.34
CA SER A 17 -5.19 -4.39 25.89
C SER A 17 -5.06 -3.03 25.21
N PHE A 18 -3.89 -2.73 24.67
CA PHE A 18 -3.69 -1.56 23.83
C PHE A 18 -4.29 -1.84 22.45
N ALA A 19 -5.57 -1.50 22.27
CA ALA A 19 -6.16 -1.45 20.94
C ALA A 19 -5.52 -0.27 20.20
N ALA A 20 -4.90 -0.53 19.05
CA ALA A 20 -4.44 0.55 18.18
C ALA A 20 -5.63 1.44 17.81
N GLU A 21 -5.46 2.76 17.89
CA GLU A 21 -6.46 3.72 17.41
C GLU A 21 -6.78 3.40 15.95
N LYS A 22 -8.05 3.51 15.56
CA LYS A 22 -8.52 3.17 14.20
C LYS A 22 -7.71 3.87 13.11
N ASP A 23 -7.29 5.12 13.36
CA ASP A 23 -6.52 5.94 12.43
C ASP A 23 -5.03 5.52 12.35
N ALA A 24 -4.56 4.71 13.31
CA ALA A 24 -3.23 4.12 13.32
C ALA A 24 -3.15 2.82 12.49
N LEU A 25 -4.29 2.25 12.07
CA LEU A 25 -4.32 1.07 11.22
C LEU A 25 -3.95 1.40 9.77
N PRO A 26 -3.19 0.53 9.07
CA PRO A 26 -2.78 0.78 7.69
C PRO A 26 -3.93 0.62 6.69
N ASN A 27 -5.06 0.04 7.10
CA ASN A 27 -6.21 -0.15 6.21
C ASN A 27 -6.71 1.21 5.67
N GLY A 28 -6.97 1.28 4.37
CA GLY A 28 -7.43 2.50 3.72
C GLY A 28 -6.78 2.73 2.37
N TYR A 29 -6.70 4.01 2.00
CA TYR A 29 -6.16 4.46 0.72
C TYR A 29 -4.97 5.37 0.96
N TRP A 30 -3.95 5.20 0.13
CA TRP A 30 -2.67 5.87 0.29
C TRP A 30 -2.15 6.36 -1.06
N LEU A 31 -1.61 7.57 -1.08
CA LEU A 31 -0.91 8.14 -2.22
C LEU A 31 0.57 7.75 -2.11
N GLN A 32 1.06 7.02 -3.10
CA GLN A 32 2.48 6.70 -3.26
C GLN A 32 3.11 7.78 -4.15
N LYS A 33 4.29 8.26 -3.73
CA LYS A 33 5.10 9.18 -4.51
C LYS A 33 6.48 8.60 -4.73
N ASP A 34 7.03 8.85 -5.90
CA ASP A 34 8.45 8.66 -6.15
C ASP A 34 9.24 9.63 -5.27
N LYS A 35 10.25 9.13 -4.56
CA LYS A 35 10.96 9.97 -3.57
C LYS A 35 11.82 11.05 -4.22
N ASP A 36 12.37 10.77 -5.40
CA ASP A 36 13.40 11.59 -6.03
C ASP A 36 12.76 12.74 -6.81
N THR A 37 11.66 12.46 -7.50
CA THR A 37 10.89 13.42 -8.30
C THR A 37 9.68 14.00 -7.58
N ASN A 38 9.26 13.41 -6.46
CA ASN A 38 8.02 13.74 -5.74
C ASN A 38 6.74 13.58 -6.60
N THR A 39 6.83 12.79 -7.68
CA THR A 39 5.73 12.50 -8.60
C THR A 39 4.81 11.45 -8.00
N ASN A 40 3.49 11.63 -8.12
CA ASN A 40 2.50 10.63 -7.75
C ASN A 40 2.61 9.41 -8.67
N THR A 41 2.94 8.24 -8.12
CA THR A 41 3.06 6.99 -8.89
C THR A 41 1.76 6.21 -8.85
N SER A 42 1.10 6.15 -7.68
CA SER A 42 -0.15 5.41 -7.55
C SER A 42 -0.99 5.85 -6.35
N VAL A 43 -2.28 5.50 -6.39
CA VAL A 43 -3.12 5.31 -5.21
C VAL A 43 -3.14 3.83 -4.88
N ILE A 44 -2.79 3.48 -3.65
CA ILE A 44 -2.79 2.13 -3.11
C ILE A 44 -4.02 1.94 -2.22
N GLN A 45 -4.67 0.78 -2.31
CA GLN A 45 -5.66 0.34 -1.33
C GLN A 45 -5.05 -0.77 -0.48
N ALA A 46 -4.89 -0.52 0.83
CA ALA A 46 -4.43 -1.48 1.81
C ALA A 46 -5.59 -2.03 2.64
N TYR A 47 -5.58 -3.34 2.92
CA TYR A 47 -6.63 -4.04 3.63
C TYR A 47 -6.10 -5.28 4.34
N ASN A 48 -6.80 -5.74 5.36
CA ASN A 48 -6.51 -7.04 5.97
C ASN A 48 -7.29 -8.11 5.21
N ASN A 49 -6.62 -9.21 4.89
CA ASN A 49 -7.27 -10.38 4.33
C ASN A 49 -8.08 -11.14 5.41
N LYS A 50 -8.70 -12.26 5.01
CA LYS A 50 -9.51 -13.09 5.91
C LYS A 50 -8.75 -13.63 7.14
N ASP A 51 -7.43 -13.73 7.05
CA ASP A 51 -6.55 -14.23 8.10
C ASP A 51 -5.99 -13.09 8.97
N GLY A 52 -6.41 -11.83 8.72
CA GLY A 52 -5.97 -10.65 9.45
C GLY A 52 -4.63 -10.08 8.99
N ASN A 53 -4.02 -10.64 7.95
CA ASN A 53 -2.75 -10.15 7.41
C ASN A 53 -2.96 -8.98 6.45
N LEU A 54 -2.05 -8.02 6.44
CA LEU A 54 -2.07 -6.86 5.57
C LEU A 54 -1.70 -7.26 4.13
N ASN A 55 -2.61 -6.93 3.21
CA ASN A 55 -2.44 -6.99 1.77
C ASN A 55 -2.67 -5.59 1.18
N ALA A 56 -2.21 -5.38 -0.06
CA ALA A 56 -2.50 -4.15 -0.79
C ALA A 56 -2.54 -4.36 -2.30
N LYS A 57 -3.35 -3.52 -2.95
CA LYS A 57 -3.48 -3.47 -4.41
C LYS A 57 -3.37 -2.06 -4.95
N ILE A 58 -2.98 -1.96 -6.22
CA ILE A 58 -2.91 -0.69 -6.93
C ILE A 58 -4.34 -0.25 -7.26
N PHE A 59 -4.84 0.76 -6.57
CA PHE A 59 -6.21 1.25 -6.79
C PHE A 59 -6.31 2.14 -8.02
N VAL A 60 -5.31 3.01 -8.24
CA VAL A 60 -5.18 3.88 -9.42
C VAL A 60 -3.70 4.07 -9.72
N PRO A 61 -3.18 3.67 -10.88
CA PRO A 61 -1.85 4.08 -11.30
C PRO A 61 -1.90 5.51 -11.86
N LEU A 62 -0.91 6.33 -11.53
CA LEU A 62 -0.88 7.76 -11.82
C LEU A 62 0.28 8.14 -12.75
N SER A 63 1.45 7.53 -12.55
CA SER A 63 2.61 7.68 -13.44
C SER A 63 3.63 6.57 -13.19
N ASN A 64 4.58 6.43 -14.11
CA ASN A 64 5.83 5.70 -13.91
C ASN A 64 7.01 6.69 -13.90
N VAL A 65 8.03 6.39 -13.10
CA VAL A 65 9.27 7.18 -13.05
C VAL A 65 10.43 6.25 -13.37
N ASP A 66 11.05 6.45 -14.54
CA ASP A 66 12.22 5.70 -14.99
C ASP A 66 13.36 6.68 -15.26
N ASP A 67 14.53 6.50 -14.64
CA ASP A 67 15.67 7.41 -14.76
C ASP A 67 15.32 8.91 -14.55
N ASN A 68 14.51 9.20 -13.52
CA ASN A 68 13.95 10.52 -13.20
C ASN A 68 13.04 11.13 -14.28
N LYS A 69 12.58 10.34 -15.25
CA LYS A 69 11.63 10.77 -16.27
C LYS A 69 10.25 10.25 -15.94
N VAL A 70 9.28 11.15 -15.99
CA VAL A 70 7.88 10.85 -15.70
C VAL A 70 7.19 10.43 -16.98
N HIS A 71 6.54 9.27 -16.94
CA HIS A 71 5.83 8.66 -18.06
C HIS A 71 4.42 8.24 -17.64
N ALA A 72 3.55 8.07 -18.64
CA ALA A 72 2.25 7.46 -18.38
C ALA A 72 2.44 6.06 -17.78
N PRO A 73 1.57 5.65 -16.84
CA PRO A 73 1.70 4.38 -16.17
C PRO A 73 1.45 3.22 -17.13
N MET A 74 2.05 2.06 -16.83
CA MET A 74 1.76 0.85 -17.60
C MET A 74 0.30 0.40 -17.44
N ILE A 75 -0.28 -0.14 -18.51
CA ILE A 75 -1.63 -0.73 -18.48
C ILE A 75 -1.58 -2.16 -17.95
N TYR A 76 -0.56 -2.92 -18.36
CA TYR A 76 -0.40 -4.33 -18.05
C TYR A 76 0.97 -4.62 -17.44
N CYS A 77 1.04 -5.56 -16.49
CA CYS A 77 2.33 -6.06 -16.04
C CYS A 77 2.88 -7.09 -17.03
N LYS A 78 3.71 -6.63 -17.97
CA LYS A 78 4.29 -7.50 -19.01
C LYS A 78 5.44 -8.38 -18.52
N ASN A 79 6.12 -7.94 -17.45
CA ASN A 79 7.28 -8.62 -16.91
C ASN A 79 6.93 -9.54 -15.73
N CYS A 80 5.68 -9.52 -15.27
CA CYS A 80 5.26 -10.37 -14.18
C CYS A 80 5.15 -11.84 -14.62
N GLY A 81 5.54 -12.74 -13.73
CA GLY A 81 5.43 -14.17 -13.93
C GLY A 81 4.35 -14.81 -13.07
N LYS A 82 4.54 -16.09 -12.79
CA LYS A 82 3.79 -16.85 -11.80
C LYS A 82 4.72 -17.30 -10.68
N GLY A 83 4.20 -17.45 -9.47
CA GLY A 83 4.99 -17.85 -8.33
C GLY A 83 4.15 -18.05 -7.08
N SER A 84 4.84 -18.33 -5.99
CA SER A 84 4.28 -18.39 -4.65
C SER A 84 5.17 -17.57 -3.73
N ALA A 85 4.59 -16.57 -3.08
CA ALA A 85 5.30 -15.70 -2.15
C ALA A 85 4.51 -15.61 -0.86
N TYR A 86 5.12 -16.05 0.25
CA TYR A 86 4.53 -15.92 1.59
C TYR A 86 3.11 -16.51 1.71
N GLY A 87 2.88 -17.67 1.09
CA GLY A 87 1.58 -18.34 1.09
C GLY A 87 0.55 -17.71 0.15
N ASN A 88 0.96 -16.80 -0.73
CA ASN A 88 0.14 -16.27 -1.81
C ASN A 88 0.65 -16.79 -3.15
N ASP A 89 -0.14 -17.63 -3.81
CA ASP A 89 0.09 -18.02 -5.20
C ASP A 89 -0.43 -16.92 -6.12
N TYR A 90 0.36 -16.57 -7.14
CA TYR A 90 -0.01 -15.58 -8.14
C TYR A 90 0.38 -16.07 -9.53
N ASP A 91 -0.42 -15.71 -10.52
CA ASP A 91 -0.12 -15.94 -11.93
C ASP A 91 -0.50 -14.69 -12.74
N TYR A 92 0.52 -13.91 -13.09
CA TYR A 92 0.43 -12.77 -13.98
C TYR A 92 1.20 -13.03 -15.29
N SER A 93 1.54 -14.29 -15.57
CA SER A 93 2.38 -14.69 -16.71
C SER A 93 1.71 -14.46 -18.07
N SER A 94 0.42 -14.13 -18.07
CA SER A 94 -0.34 -13.79 -19.28
C SER A 94 0.13 -12.48 -19.94
N GLY A 95 0.74 -11.57 -19.15
CA GLY A 95 1.06 -10.22 -19.58
C GLY A 95 -0.16 -9.34 -19.89
N LYS A 96 -1.37 -9.79 -19.55
CA LYS A 96 -2.65 -9.11 -19.77
C LYS A 96 -3.33 -8.65 -18.48
N ASP A 97 -2.73 -8.97 -17.34
CA ASP A 97 -3.18 -8.54 -16.03
C ASP A 97 -3.01 -7.03 -15.90
N LYS A 98 -4.12 -6.35 -15.61
CA LYS A 98 -4.14 -4.89 -15.55
C LYS A 98 -3.39 -4.43 -14.32
N TYR A 99 -2.59 -3.39 -14.51
CA TYR A 99 -1.87 -2.72 -13.44
C TYR A 99 -2.83 -2.15 -12.40
N GLN A 100 -3.90 -1.47 -12.85
CA GLN A 100 -4.99 -1.06 -11.99
C GLN A 100 -5.79 -2.27 -11.49
N GLY A 101 -5.82 -2.44 -10.18
CA GLY A 101 -6.51 -3.51 -9.46
C GLY A 101 -5.60 -4.67 -9.06
N MET A 102 -4.37 -4.72 -9.57
CA MET A 102 -3.42 -5.78 -9.25
C MET A 102 -3.03 -5.74 -7.77
N GLU A 103 -3.17 -6.88 -7.11
CA GLU A 103 -2.63 -7.09 -5.77
C GLU A 103 -1.11 -7.28 -5.87
N PHE A 104 -0.36 -6.52 -5.08
CA PHE A 104 1.10 -6.52 -5.16
C PHE A 104 1.75 -6.61 -3.78
N VAL A 105 0.98 -6.52 -2.69
CA VAL A 105 1.44 -6.78 -1.33
C VAL A 105 0.63 -7.91 -0.74
N TRP A 106 1.31 -8.90 -0.17
CA TRP A 106 0.69 -10.12 0.33
C TRP A 106 1.17 -10.50 1.73
N ASN A 107 0.21 -10.88 2.57
CA ASN A 107 0.39 -11.66 3.79
C ASN A 107 1.36 -11.07 4.82
N ALA A 108 1.48 -9.73 4.89
CA ALA A 108 2.25 -9.12 5.96
C ALA A 108 1.52 -9.29 7.30
N LYS A 109 2.16 -9.95 8.26
CA LYS A 109 1.58 -10.33 9.55
C LYS A 109 1.75 -9.20 10.55
N ASN A 110 0.69 -8.92 11.30
CA ASN A 110 0.79 -8.02 12.44
C ASN A 110 1.77 -8.61 13.47
N SER A 111 2.60 -7.74 14.04
CA SER A 111 3.65 -8.08 14.99
C SER A 111 3.43 -7.32 16.29
N ASP A 112 3.63 -8.00 17.41
CA ASP A 112 3.62 -7.37 18.74
C ASP A 112 4.84 -6.44 18.94
N ASP A 113 5.88 -6.61 18.11
CA ASP A 113 7.03 -5.72 18.05
C ASP A 113 6.61 -4.34 17.54
N ASN A 114 6.59 -3.34 18.42
CA ASN A 114 6.42 -1.95 18.03
C ASN A 114 7.72 -1.17 18.24
N THR A 115 8.10 -0.40 17.22
CA THR A 115 9.19 0.56 17.35
C THR A 115 8.81 1.62 18.38
N LYS A 116 9.71 1.99 19.31
CA LYS A 116 9.42 3.05 20.27
C LYS A 116 9.10 4.36 19.53
N GLY A 117 7.97 5.00 19.85
CA GLY A 117 7.52 6.27 19.24
C GLY A 117 6.56 6.12 18.05
N THR A 118 6.26 4.90 17.60
CA THR A 118 5.23 4.64 16.58
C THR A 118 3.92 4.24 17.24
N LYS A 119 2.78 4.78 16.77
CA LYS A 119 1.44 4.44 17.28
C LYS A 119 0.77 3.28 16.55
N GLY A 120 1.18 3.00 15.30
CA GLY A 120 0.57 1.95 14.48
C GLY A 120 1.26 0.59 14.62
N PRO A 121 0.51 -0.51 14.45
CA PRO A 121 1.08 -1.86 14.46
C PRO A 121 2.12 -2.04 13.36
N LEU A 122 3.19 -2.76 13.67
CA LEU A 122 4.16 -3.21 12.69
C LEU A 122 3.63 -4.44 11.96
N TYR A 123 3.69 -4.43 10.64
CA TYR A 123 3.44 -5.61 9.80
C TYR A 123 4.76 -6.09 9.21
N LYS A 124 5.07 -7.37 9.36
CA LYS A 124 6.31 -8.02 8.89
C LYS A 124 6.01 -9.33 8.17
N ASP A 125 7.03 -9.98 7.62
CA ASP A 125 6.90 -11.28 6.95
C ASP A 125 5.88 -11.30 5.80
N GLY A 126 5.78 -10.19 5.06
CA GLY A 126 5.01 -10.13 3.82
C GLY A 126 5.90 -10.18 2.58
N ALA A 127 5.28 -10.25 1.41
CA ALA A 127 5.93 -10.02 0.13
C ALA A 127 5.33 -8.82 -0.61
N VAL A 128 6.17 -8.16 -1.39
CA VAL A 128 5.77 -7.13 -2.35
C VAL A 128 6.31 -7.47 -3.74
N LEU A 129 5.44 -7.52 -4.74
CA LEU A 129 5.79 -7.65 -6.15
C LEU A 129 6.23 -6.30 -6.70
N ASN A 130 7.36 -6.26 -7.39
CA ASN A 130 7.74 -5.14 -8.24
C ASN A 130 7.29 -5.40 -9.68
N PRO A 131 6.30 -4.65 -10.19
CA PRO A 131 5.75 -4.89 -11.53
C PRO A 131 6.69 -4.52 -12.68
N HIS A 132 7.75 -3.76 -12.40
CA HIS A 132 8.76 -3.39 -13.39
C HIS A 132 9.70 -4.55 -13.73
N ASP A 133 10.05 -5.40 -12.75
CA ASP A 133 10.97 -6.52 -12.93
C ASP A 133 10.30 -7.91 -12.78
N GLY A 134 9.06 -7.96 -12.28
CA GLY A 134 8.30 -9.18 -12.05
C GLY A 134 8.72 -9.98 -10.83
N ASN A 135 9.72 -9.52 -10.07
CA ASN A 135 10.21 -10.16 -8.87
C ASN A 135 9.43 -9.71 -7.65
N TYR A 136 9.35 -10.57 -6.64
CA TYR A 136 8.88 -10.18 -5.32
C TYR A 136 10.04 -10.00 -4.34
N TYR A 137 9.82 -9.17 -3.34
CA TYR A 137 10.75 -8.85 -2.28
C TYR A 137 10.09 -9.06 -0.93
N HIS A 138 10.88 -9.27 0.11
CA HIS A 138 10.38 -9.24 1.48
C HIS A 138 9.87 -7.85 1.79
N MET A 139 8.80 -7.74 2.58
CA MET A 139 8.28 -6.45 2.99
C MET A 139 8.00 -6.36 4.48
N LYS A 140 8.17 -5.14 5.01
CA LYS A 140 7.58 -4.71 6.29
C LYS A 140 6.95 -3.33 6.13
N ALA A 141 5.89 -3.07 6.90
CA ALA A 141 5.15 -1.82 6.84
C ALA A 141 4.71 -1.39 8.24
N GLN A 142 4.70 -0.08 8.48
CA GLN A 142 4.23 0.46 9.75
C GLN A 142 3.59 1.83 9.54
N THR A 143 2.43 2.05 10.14
CA THR A 143 1.82 3.37 10.17
C THR A 143 2.59 4.29 11.12
N ILE A 144 2.98 5.46 10.62
CA ILE A 144 3.74 6.48 11.32
C ILE A 144 2.97 7.81 11.35
N ASP A 145 3.54 8.84 11.96
CA ASP A 145 2.99 10.20 11.99
C ASP A 145 1.52 10.28 12.41
N SER A 146 1.17 9.58 13.50
CA SER A 146 -0.20 9.51 14.01
C SER A 146 -1.23 9.11 12.95
N GLY A 147 -0.88 8.15 12.08
CA GLY A 147 -1.79 7.65 11.06
C GLY A 147 -1.63 8.29 9.70
N GLN A 148 -0.88 9.38 9.55
CA GLN A 148 -0.88 10.16 8.30
C GLN A 148 -0.01 9.55 7.20
N ARG A 149 0.96 8.71 7.56
CA ARG A 149 1.82 8.01 6.60
C ARG A 149 1.97 6.54 6.95
N VAL A 150 2.24 5.72 5.94
CA VAL A 150 2.77 4.37 6.12
C VAL A 150 4.20 4.36 5.61
N TYR A 151 5.12 3.92 6.46
CA TYR A 151 6.44 3.50 6.04
C TYR A 151 6.36 2.08 5.48
N VAL A 152 6.94 1.85 4.31
CA VAL A 152 7.06 0.54 3.67
C VAL A 152 8.52 0.30 3.33
N ARG A 153 9.00 -0.92 3.57
CA ARG A 153 10.32 -1.34 3.10
C ARG A 153 10.19 -2.62 2.31
N ALA A 154 10.69 -2.60 1.08
CA ALA A 154 10.92 -3.76 0.24
C ALA A 154 12.40 -4.14 0.31
N PHE A 155 12.75 -5.40 0.54
CA PHE A 155 14.15 -5.80 0.75
C PHE A 155 14.46 -7.24 0.35
N TRP A 156 15.75 -7.49 0.10
CA TRP A 156 16.35 -8.80 -0.07
C TRP A 156 17.64 -8.86 0.76
N GLY A 157 17.65 -9.63 1.85
CA GLY A 157 18.74 -9.59 2.82
C GLY A 157 18.89 -8.20 3.45
N PHE A 158 20.09 -7.61 3.40
CA PHE A 158 20.38 -6.28 3.96
C PHE A 158 20.09 -5.12 3.00
N LEU A 159 19.89 -5.41 1.71
CA LEU A 159 19.59 -4.40 0.68
C LEU A 159 18.08 -4.19 0.57
N GLY A 160 17.66 -2.95 0.36
CA GLY A 160 16.24 -2.65 0.19
C GLY A 160 15.97 -1.19 -0.16
N LYS A 161 14.71 -0.91 -0.46
CA LYS A 161 14.18 0.42 -0.69
C LYS A 161 13.12 0.73 0.36
N ASP A 162 13.14 1.97 0.82
CA ASP A 162 12.16 2.52 1.74
C ASP A 162 11.22 3.45 0.96
N GLU A 163 9.93 3.35 1.25
CA GLU A 163 8.88 4.19 0.69
C GLU A 163 7.98 4.74 1.79
N TYR A 164 7.32 5.85 1.48
CA TYR A 164 6.33 6.47 2.34
C TYR A 164 5.06 6.73 1.55
N TRP A 165 3.94 6.21 2.04
CA TRP A 165 2.64 6.43 1.43
C TRP A 165 1.82 7.38 2.30
N GLU A 166 1.19 8.38 1.70
CA GLU A 166 0.45 9.42 2.40
C GLU A 166 -1.05 9.11 2.43
N ARG A 167 -1.70 9.26 3.59
CA ARG A 167 -3.10 8.87 3.72
C ARG A 167 -4.01 9.77 2.87
N ILE A 168 -4.93 9.15 2.15
CA ILE A 168 -6.06 9.86 1.51
C ILE A 168 -7.39 9.22 1.89
N THR A 169 -8.46 9.98 1.78
CA THR A 169 -9.80 9.46 2.13
C THR A 169 -10.32 8.52 1.02
N PRO A 170 -11.19 7.55 1.35
CA PRO A 170 -11.86 6.73 0.33
C PRO A 170 -12.65 7.54 -0.70
N LYS A 171 -13.23 8.68 -0.29
CA LYS A 171 -13.95 9.59 -1.19
C LYS A 171 -12.99 10.21 -2.21
N GLU A 172 -11.83 10.64 -1.74
CA GLU A 172 -10.79 11.23 -2.58
C GLU A 172 -10.21 10.20 -3.55
N ALA A 173 -9.85 9.02 -3.07
CA ALA A 173 -9.36 7.93 -3.92
C ALA A 173 -10.31 7.64 -5.09
N LYS A 174 -11.62 7.60 -4.84
CA LYS A 174 -12.63 7.41 -5.91
C LYS A 174 -12.71 8.57 -6.90
N LYS A 175 -12.53 9.81 -6.44
CA LYS A 175 -12.45 10.98 -7.34
C LYS A 175 -11.20 10.88 -8.24
N ILE A 176 -10.06 10.53 -7.66
CA ILE A 176 -8.81 10.30 -8.40
C ILE A 176 -8.99 9.17 -9.42
N GLN A 177 -9.61 8.05 -9.04
CA GLN A 177 -9.89 6.95 -9.96
C GLN A 177 -10.75 7.40 -11.16
N LYS A 178 -11.77 8.24 -10.91
CA LYS A 178 -12.62 8.77 -11.99
C LYS A 178 -11.86 9.73 -12.92
N LEU A 179 -10.95 10.53 -12.37
CA LEU A 179 -10.20 11.54 -13.11
C LEU A 179 -9.01 10.95 -13.89
N CYS A 180 -8.28 10.04 -13.27
CA CYS A 180 -6.96 9.58 -13.69
C CYS A 180 -6.88 8.07 -13.99
N GLY A 181 -7.85 7.30 -13.51
CA GLY A 181 -7.80 5.84 -13.59
C GLY A 181 -8.09 5.29 -14.98
N LEU A 182 -7.62 4.07 -15.20
CA LEU A 182 -7.79 3.34 -16.45
C LEU A 182 -9.29 3.16 -16.76
N THR A 183 -9.69 3.52 -17.97
CA THR A 183 -11.08 3.37 -18.43
C THR A 183 -11.41 1.91 -18.76
N LYS A 184 -12.71 1.64 -19.00
CA LYS A 184 -13.19 0.32 -19.46
C LYS A 184 -12.54 -0.13 -20.77
N ASP A 185 -12.09 0.81 -21.60
CA ASP A 185 -11.48 0.57 -22.91
C ASP A 185 -9.96 0.37 -22.81
N ASN A 186 -9.41 0.27 -21.59
CA ASN A 186 -7.98 0.14 -21.30
C ASN A 186 -7.15 1.31 -21.85
N VAL A 187 -7.67 2.53 -21.72
CA VAL A 187 -6.95 3.77 -22.07
C VAL A 187 -7.06 4.73 -20.89
N TYR A 188 -5.98 5.45 -20.57
CA TYR A 188 -6.05 6.49 -19.55
C TYR A 188 -6.77 7.74 -20.08
N PRO A 189 -7.46 8.54 -19.24
CA PRO A 189 -8.25 9.68 -19.70
C PRO A 189 -7.47 10.78 -20.44
N TYR A 190 -6.13 10.77 -20.33
CA TYR A 190 -5.22 11.70 -20.98
C TYR A 190 -4.49 11.11 -22.20
N GLU A 191 -4.79 9.87 -22.58
CA GLU A 191 -4.16 9.17 -23.70
C GLU A 191 -5.11 8.96 -24.87
N ASN A 192 -4.53 8.74 -26.06
CA ASN A 192 -5.25 8.14 -27.18
C ASN A 192 -5.17 6.60 -27.15
N LYS A 193 -5.82 5.93 -28.10
CA LYS A 193 -5.85 4.45 -28.18
C LYS A 193 -4.48 3.80 -28.43
N ASN A 194 -3.48 4.58 -28.86
CA ASN A 194 -2.12 4.11 -29.06
C ASN A 194 -1.26 4.24 -27.78
N GLY A 195 -1.83 4.79 -26.69
CA GLY A 195 -1.11 5.06 -25.45
C GLY A 195 -0.27 6.34 -25.48
N GLU A 196 -0.50 7.24 -26.44
CA GLU A 196 0.20 8.52 -26.50
C GLU A 196 -0.56 9.55 -25.65
N VAL A 197 0.17 10.29 -24.81
CA VAL A 197 -0.40 11.39 -24.01
C VAL A 197 -0.84 12.52 -24.96
N VAL A 198 -2.15 12.73 -25.06
CA VAL A 198 -2.76 13.79 -25.89
C VAL A 198 -3.33 14.93 -25.05
N ASN A 199 -3.48 14.73 -23.74
CA ASN A 199 -3.89 15.76 -22.78
C ASN A 199 -2.84 15.92 -21.68
N GLN A 200 -1.75 16.64 -22.02
CA GLN A 200 -0.62 16.88 -21.13
C GLN A 200 -1.04 17.51 -19.80
N LYS A 201 -1.98 18.47 -19.83
CA LYS A 201 -2.47 19.15 -18.62
C LYS A 201 -3.13 18.17 -17.63
N LEU A 202 -3.94 17.23 -18.13
CA LEU A 202 -4.58 16.23 -17.28
C LEU A 202 -3.56 15.21 -16.76
N PHE A 203 -2.58 14.82 -17.58
CA PHE A 203 -1.49 13.96 -17.12
C PHE A 203 -0.68 14.61 -15.98
N GLU A 204 -0.34 15.89 -16.13
CA GLU A 204 0.34 16.67 -15.08
C GLU A 204 -0.51 16.79 -13.81
N GLU A 205 -1.82 17.04 -13.94
CA GLU A 205 -2.74 17.06 -12.79
C GLU A 205 -2.71 15.71 -12.04
N CYS A 206 -2.75 14.59 -12.76
CA CYS A 206 -2.70 13.25 -12.15
C CYS A 206 -1.34 12.92 -11.51
N SER A 207 -0.25 13.29 -12.17
CA SER A 207 1.11 12.93 -11.76
C SER A 207 1.72 13.86 -10.72
N THR A 208 1.26 15.12 -10.59
CA THR A 208 1.94 16.11 -9.71
C THR A 208 1.06 16.79 -8.67
N ARG A 209 -0.27 16.67 -8.76
CA ARG A 209 -1.15 17.30 -7.77
C ARG A 209 -0.88 16.73 -6.37
N ASP A 210 -0.75 17.62 -5.41
CA ASP A 210 -0.75 17.25 -3.99
C ASP A 210 -2.18 16.92 -3.54
N PHE A 211 -2.64 15.69 -3.80
CA PHE A 211 -3.99 15.23 -3.43
C PHE A 211 -4.24 15.19 -1.92
N VAL A 212 -3.18 15.25 -1.11
CA VAL A 212 -3.27 15.28 0.36
C VAL A 212 -3.64 16.69 0.82
N LYS A 213 -2.94 17.71 0.33
CA LYS A 213 -3.20 19.11 0.70
C LYS A 213 -4.32 19.76 -0.11
N LYS A 214 -4.53 19.30 -1.35
CA LYS A 214 -5.51 19.82 -2.29
C LYS A 214 -6.33 18.66 -2.85
N PRO A 215 -7.27 18.10 -2.07
CA PRO A 215 -8.19 17.07 -2.61
C PRO A 215 -9.03 17.62 -3.77
N LEU A 216 -9.56 16.73 -4.60
CA LEU A 216 -10.53 17.01 -5.68
C LEU A 216 -11.93 17.30 -5.13
#